data_AF-A0A6C0EAJ1-F1
#
_entry.id   AF-A0A6C0EAJ1-F1
#
_cell.length_a   1.000
_cell.length_b   1.000
_cell.length_c   1.000
_cell.angle_alpha   90.00
_cell.angle_beta   90.00
_cell.angle_gamma   90.00
#
_symmetry.space_group_name_H-M   'P 1'
#
loop_
_entity.id
_entity.type
_entity.pdbx_description
1 polymer ?
#
loop_
_entity_poly.entity_id
_entity_poly.type
_entity_poly.pdbx_seq_one_letter_code
_entity_poly.pdbx_strand_id
1 'polypeptide(L)'
;MELVINCIIQKHLVPEVKHYAIIFPTGGDQLIKLGCAKKIAIGTNNILTDIGKKSIHAEHSALIKALSNKHFDRAKTYNMFVIRLSKTGKTGMSRPCQKCIQRLQKSELNIKDIYYTTADGDITKEKLSDMHLSPLTCMSSGDRCTVKWREKIATRCTFRIKKRYNR
;
A
#
# COMPACT_ATOMS: atom_id res chain seq x y z
N MET A 1 -8.24 17.22 -8.52
CA MET A 1 -7.07 16.35 -8.22
C MET A 1 -6.38 15.84 -9.47
N GLU A 2 -7.00 15.96 -10.65
CA GLU A 2 -6.36 15.68 -11.94
C GLU A 2 -5.03 16.44 -12.14
N LEU A 3 -4.92 17.69 -11.67
CA LEU A 3 -3.67 18.47 -11.78
C LEU A 3 -2.46 17.82 -11.10
N VAL A 4 -2.66 17.11 -9.99
CA VAL A 4 -1.59 16.43 -9.24
C VAL A 4 -1.11 15.20 -9.99
N ILE A 5 -2.09 14.43 -10.48
CA ILE A 5 -1.85 13.24 -11.29
C ILE A 5 -1.15 13.66 -12.58
N ASN A 6 -1.62 14.71 -13.25
CA ASN A 6 -0.99 15.25 -14.44
C ASN A 6 0.42 15.78 -14.16
N CYS A 7 0.68 16.43 -13.03
CA CYS A 7 2.04 16.86 -12.67
C CYS A 7 2.98 15.68 -12.38
N ILE A 8 2.49 14.63 -11.72
CA ILE A 8 3.24 13.39 -11.48
C ILE A 8 3.47 12.62 -12.79
N ILE A 9 2.47 12.53 -13.66
CA ILE A 9 2.51 11.85 -14.96
C ILE A 9 3.39 12.61 -15.95
N GLN A 10 3.25 13.93 -16.08
CA GLN A 10 4.01 14.73 -17.06
C GLN A 10 5.50 14.80 -16.75
N LYS A 11 5.91 14.78 -15.47
CA LYS A 11 7.32 14.69 -15.09
C LYS A 11 7.93 13.30 -15.26
N HIS A 12 7.11 12.30 -15.55
CA HIS A 12 7.49 10.90 -15.58
C HIS A 12 6.71 10.16 -16.68
N LEU A 13 7.14 10.35 -17.94
CA LEU A 13 6.87 9.43 -19.05
C LEU A 13 7.57 8.08 -18.72
N VAL A 14 6.95 7.27 -17.86
CA VAL A 14 7.57 6.04 -17.37
C VAL A 14 7.13 4.85 -18.22
N PRO A 15 8.06 4.10 -18.83
CA PRO A 15 7.74 2.86 -19.56
C PRO A 15 7.34 1.69 -18.63
N GLU A 16 7.11 1.93 -17.34
CA GLU A 16 6.94 0.90 -16.31
C GLU A 16 5.72 1.15 -15.43
N VAL A 17 5.10 0.05 -14.98
CA VAL A 17 4.01 0.11 -14.00
C VAL A 17 4.60 0.50 -12.65
N LYS A 18 4.29 1.70 -12.17
CA LYS A 18 4.76 2.19 -10.89
C LYS A 18 3.62 2.41 -9.92
N HIS A 19 3.83 1.97 -8.68
CA HIS A 19 2.92 2.16 -7.57
C HIS A 19 3.61 3.09 -6.57
N TYR A 20 2.96 4.19 -6.25
CA TYR A 20 3.47 5.24 -5.38
C TYR A 20 2.58 5.37 -4.15
N ALA A 21 3.20 5.65 -3.01
CA ALA A 21 2.52 6.07 -1.81
C ALA A 21 3.20 7.33 -1.26
N ILE A 22 2.42 8.35 -0.94
CA ILE A 22 2.89 9.65 -0.49
C ILE A 22 2.27 9.94 0.87
N ILE A 23 3.09 10.28 1.85
CA ILE A 23 2.63 10.70 3.19
C ILE A 23 2.80 12.21 3.32
N PHE A 24 1.77 12.87 3.81
CA PHE A 24 1.71 14.32 3.95
C PHE A 24 0.88 14.71 5.18
N PRO A 25 1.13 15.90 5.79
CA PRO A 25 0.40 16.33 6.97
C PRO A 25 -1.06 16.68 6.64
N THR A 26 -1.95 16.48 7.62
CA THR A 26 -3.37 16.87 7.53
C THR A 26 -3.49 18.37 7.25
N GLY A 27 -4.42 18.77 6.38
CA GLY A 27 -4.53 20.16 5.89
C GLY A 27 -3.71 20.43 4.63
N GLY A 28 -2.81 19.53 4.25
CA GLY A 28 -2.12 19.54 2.97
C GLY A 28 -2.99 19.10 1.79
N ASP A 29 -4.25 18.68 2.01
CA ASP A 29 -5.11 18.08 0.97
C ASP A 29 -5.40 19.06 -0.19
N GLN A 30 -5.65 20.34 0.14
CA GLN A 30 -5.82 21.39 -0.87
C GLN A 30 -4.52 21.72 -1.59
N LEU A 31 -3.40 21.71 -0.86
CA LEU A 31 -2.08 21.94 -1.44
C LEU A 31 -1.63 20.79 -2.32
N ILE A 32 -2.10 19.56 -2.05
CA ILE A 32 -1.88 18.42 -2.95
C ILE A 32 -2.55 18.71 -4.26
N LYS A 33 -3.83 19.15 -4.27
CA LYS A 33 -4.56 19.54 -5.49
C LYS A 33 -3.79 20.56 -6.33
N LEU A 34 -3.07 21.47 -5.67
CA LEU A 34 -2.26 22.52 -6.29
C LEU A 34 -0.81 22.08 -6.60
N GLY A 35 -0.38 20.88 -6.20
CA GLY A 35 0.98 20.37 -6.41
C GLY A 35 2.03 20.89 -5.42
N CYS A 36 1.66 21.76 -4.48
CA CYS A 36 2.56 22.48 -3.58
C CYS A 36 2.65 21.87 -2.17
N ALA A 37 1.97 20.75 -1.90
CA ALA A 37 1.96 20.17 -0.56
C ALA A 37 3.35 19.74 -0.11
N LYS A 38 3.66 20.04 1.16
CA LYS A 38 4.82 19.50 1.86
C LYS A 38 4.69 17.98 1.96
N LYS A 39 5.59 17.25 1.29
CA LYS A 39 5.65 15.79 1.31
C LYS A 39 6.62 15.36 2.42
N ILE A 40 6.19 14.43 3.26
CA ILE A 40 7.04 13.86 4.32
C ILE A 40 7.83 12.68 3.78
N ALA A 41 7.18 11.80 3.03
CA ALA A 41 7.80 10.62 2.47
C ALA A 41 7.12 10.18 1.18
N ILE A 42 7.91 9.58 0.28
CA ILE A 42 7.44 8.97 -0.96
C ILE A 42 7.97 7.55 -1.02
N GLY A 43 7.06 6.58 -1.04
CA GLY A 43 7.32 5.16 -1.23
C GLY A 43 7.01 4.73 -2.66
N THR A 44 7.78 3.75 -3.13
CA THR A 44 7.59 3.11 -4.43
C THR A 44 7.54 1.59 -4.24
N ASN A 45 6.82 0.89 -5.10
CA ASN A 45 6.93 -0.57 -5.14
C ASN A 45 8.34 -0.96 -5.62
N ASN A 46 8.89 -1.99 -5.00
CA ASN A 46 10.10 -2.64 -5.48
C ASN A 46 9.83 -4.14 -5.60
N ILE A 47 9.76 -4.62 -6.85
CA ILE A 47 9.55 -6.04 -7.16
C ILE A 47 10.94 -6.67 -7.23
N LEU A 48 11.33 -7.34 -6.16
CA LEU A 48 12.56 -8.11 -6.14
C LEU A 48 12.28 -9.47 -6.79
N THR A 49 13.05 -9.80 -7.83
CA THR A 49 12.92 -11.05 -8.61
C THR A 49 13.77 -12.20 -8.06
N ASP A 50 14.66 -11.91 -7.09
CA ASP A 50 15.56 -12.91 -6.54
C ASP A 50 14.83 -13.93 -5.65
N ILE A 51 15.25 -15.19 -5.74
CA ILE A 51 14.75 -16.30 -4.93
C ILE A 51 14.94 -15.97 -3.44
N GLY A 52 13.84 -15.92 -2.69
CA GLY A 52 13.84 -15.67 -1.25
C GLY A 52 13.66 -14.20 -0.83
N LYS A 53 13.73 -13.24 -1.75
CA LYS A 53 13.46 -11.83 -1.42
C LYS A 53 11.96 -11.51 -1.56
N LYS A 54 11.43 -10.71 -0.63
CA LYS A 54 10.03 -10.28 -0.64
C LYS A 54 9.91 -8.96 -1.38
N SER A 55 8.93 -8.84 -2.27
CA SER A 55 8.58 -7.56 -2.87
C SER A 55 8.15 -6.56 -1.80
N ILE A 56 8.57 -5.31 -1.98
CA ILE A 56 8.22 -4.22 -1.08
C ILE A 56 7.08 -3.44 -1.71
N HIS A 57 6.02 -3.26 -0.93
CA HIS A 57 4.88 -2.46 -1.34
C HIS A 57 5.16 -0.97 -1.16
N ALA A 58 4.49 -0.13 -1.96
CA ALA A 58 4.70 1.30 -1.95
C ALA A 58 4.37 1.92 -0.58
N GLU A 59 3.28 1.48 0.05
CA GLU A 59 2.80 1.95 1.35
C GLU A 59 3.81 1.60 2.46
N HIS A 60 4.39 0.40 2.39
CA HIS A 60 5.40 -0.01 3.34
C HIS A 60 6.70 0.78 3.18
N SER A 61 7.12 1.02 1.93
CA SER A 61 8.28 1.87 1.63
C SER A 61 8.07 3.30 2.14
N ALA A 62 6.88 3.88 1.93
CA ALA A 62 6.53 5.21 2.40
C ALA A 62 6.56 5.30 3.93
N LEU A 63 5.99 4.29 4.60
CA LEU A 63 5.97 4.23 6.07
C LEU A 63 7.38 4.23 6.67
N ILE A 64 8.27 3.35 6.18
CA ILE A 64 9.65 3.28 6.67
C ILE A 64 10.36 4.62 6.48
N LYS A 65 10.22 5.22 5.29
CA LYS A 65 10.83 6.52 5.00
C LYS A 65 10.28 7.63 5.90
N ALA A 66 8.98 7.63 6.18
CA ALA A 66 8.36 8.62 7.06
C ALA A 66 8.88 8.48 8.50
N LEU A 67 8.97 7.25 9.02
CA LEU A 67 9.48 7.00 10.37
C LEU A 67 10.98 7.34 10.50
N SER A 68 11.76 7.19 9.42
CA SER A 68 13.17 7.61 9.39
C SER A 68 13.38 9.12 9.20
N ASN A 69 12.32 9.87 8.88
CA ASN A 69 12.44 11.29 8.57
C ASN A 69 12.60 12.10 9.87
N LYS A 70 13.68 12.88 9.99
CA LYS A 70 13.94 13.74 11.16
C LYS A 70 12.88 14.83 11.37
N HIS A 71 12.12 15.18 10.33
CA HIS A 71 11.02 16.15 10.38
C HIS A 71 9.66 15.49 10.70
N PHE A 72 9.67 14.20 11.02
CA PHE A 72 8.49 13.51 11.51
C PHE A 72 8.14 14.00 12.91
N ASP A 73 6.87 14.33 13.10
CA ASP A 73 6.31 14.82 14.34
C ASP A 73 5.18 13.87 14.74
N ARG A 74 5.43 13.07 15.78
CA ARG A 74 4.49 12.05 16.27
C ARG A 74 3.16 12.65 16.74
N ALA A 75 3.13 13.92 17.14
CA ALA A 75 1.92 14.59 17.59
C ALA A 75 1.00 14.99 16.42
N LYS A 76 1.52 15.04 15.20
CA LYS A 76 0.73 15.45 14.02
C LYS A 76 -0.03 14.29 13.41
N THR A 77 -1.19 14.63 12.87
CA THR A 77 -1.98 13.71 12.05
C THR A 77 -1.56 13.82 10.59
N TYR A 78 -1.43 12.68 9.93
CA TYR A 78 -1.02 12.57 8.54
C TYR A 78 -2.11 11.90 7.70
N ASN A 79 -2.03 12.15 6.40
CA ASN A 79 -2.82 11.48 5.38
C ASN A 79 -1.86 10.77 4.42
N MET A 80 -2.38 9.74 3.75
CA MET A 80 -1.63 9.00 2.73
C MET A 80 -2.36 9.05 1.39
N PHE A 81 -1.63 9.29 0.31
CA PHE A 81 -2.13 9.20 -1.05
C PHE A 81 -1.43 8.06 -1.79
N VAL A 82 -2.20 7.15 -2.38
CA VAL A 82 -1.70 5.94 -3.02
C VAL A 82 -2.18 5.89 -4.46
N ILE A 83 -1.26 5.77 -5.41
CA ILE A 83 -1.59 5.77 -6.84
C ILE A 83 -0.78 4.73 -7.58
N ARG A 84 -1.47 3.99 -8.44
CA ARG A 84 -0.85 3.05 -9.37
C ARG A 84 -0.99 3.59 -10.79
N LEU A 85 0.15 3.76 -11.45
CA LEU A 85 0.24 4.17 -12.84
C LEU A 85 0.64 2.97 -13.69
N SER A 86 -0.11 2.74 -14.76
CA SER A 86 0.24 1.77 -15.81
C SER A 86 1.25 2.37 -16.79
N LYS A 87 1.80 1.53 -17.69
CA LYS A 87 2.73 1.98 -18.74
C LYS A 87 2.12 3.02 -19.69
N THR A 88 0.80 3.00 -19.83
CA THR A 88 0.05 3.95 -20.66
C THR A 88 -0.33 5.21 -19.90
N GLY A 89 0.13 5.36 -18.65
CA GLY A 89 -0.22 6.49 -17.77
C GLY A 89 -1.61 6.37 -17.13
N LYS A 90 -2.42 5.37 -17.49
CA LYS A 90 -3.73 5.15 -16.87
C LYS A 90 -3.58 4.76 -15.40
N THR A 91 -4.45 5.32 -14.56
CA THR A 91 -4.58 4.94 -13.16
C THR A 91 -5.24 3.57 -13.04
N GLY A 92 -4.92 2.84 -11.98
CA GLY A 92 -5.61 1.60 -11.65
C GLY A 92 -5.86 1.49 -10.16
N MET A 93 -6.58 0.44 -9.76
CA MET A 93 -6.90 0.19 -8.35
C MET A 93 -5.62 0.13 -7.51
N SER A 94 -5.49 1.07 -6.57
CA SER A 94 -4.31 1.24 -5.71
C SER A 94 -4.66 1.15 -4.23
N ARG A 95 -5.84 0.62 -3.89
CA ARG A 95 -6.26 0.41 -2.51
C ARG A 95 -5.24 -0.45 -1.75
N PRO A 96 -4.77 -0.01 -0.57
CA PRO A 96 -3.76 -0.75 0.18
C PRO A 96 -4.21 -2.15 0.59
N CYS A 97 -3.27 -3.10 0.60
CA CYS A 97 -3.57 -4.47 1.02
C CYS A 97 -3.73 -4.58 2.56
N GLN A 98 -4.38 -5.65 3.01
CA GLN A 98 -4.66 -5.90 4.43
C GLN A 98 -3.43 -5.76 5.34
N LYS A 99 -2.29 -6.30 4.92
CA LYS A 99 -1.05 -6.28 5.69
C LYS A 99 -0.41 -4.90 5.74
N CYS A 100 -0.51 -4.11 4.67
CA CYS A 100 -0.12 -2.70 4.68
C CYS A 100 -1.00 -1.94 5.66
N ILE A 101 -2.32 -2.11 5.60
CA ILE A 101 -3.27 -1.48 6.54
C ILE A 101 -2.92 -1.80 7.99
N GLN A 102 -2.71 -3.08 8.32
CA GLN A 102 -2.31 -3.50 9.66
C GLN A 102 -1.00 -2.86 10.13
N ARG A 103 -0.03 -2.71 9.21
CA ARG A 103 1.25 -2.05 9.53
C ARG A 103 1.07 -0.56 9.77
N LEU A 104 0.22 0.10 9.00
CA LEU A 104 -0.10 1.52 9.20
C LEU A 104 -0.79 1.73 10.56
N GLN A 105 -1.78 0.89 10.90
CA GLN A 105 -2.49 0.96 12.18
C GLN A 105 -1.58 0.70 13.39
N LYS A 106 -0.62 -0.23 13.26
CA LYS A 106 0.33 -0.55 14.33
C LYS A 106 1.53 0.40 14.38
N SER A 107 1.64 1.33 13.44
CA SER A 107 2.76 2.26 13.40
C SER A 107 2.56 3.40 14.38
N GLU A 108 3.65 4.05 14.76
CA GLU A 108 3.61 5.31 15.53
C GLU A 108 3.10 6.50 14.69
N LEU A 109 2.81 6.29 13.41
CA LEU A 109 2.35 7.34 12.52
C LEU A 109 0.82 7.46 12.61
N ASN A 110 0.33 8.60 13.09
CA ASN A 110 -1.10 8.87 13.19
C ASN A 110 -1.69 9.17 11.80
N ILE A 111 -1.97 8.13 11.01
CA ILE A 111 -2.64 8.25 9.70
C ILE A 111 -4.15 8.23 9.90
N LYS A 112 -4.81 9.30 9.49
CA LYS A 112 -6.27 9.42 9.57
C LYS A 112 -6.93 8.94 8.29
N ASP A 113 -6.60 9.59 7.18
CA ASP A 113 -7.26 9.37 5.91
C ASP A 113 -6.30 8.80 4.86
N ILE A 114 -6.81 7.88 4.04
CA ILE A 114 -6.11 7.28 2.92
C ILE A 114 -6.90 7.57 1.65
N TYR A 115 -6.21 8.21 0.72
CA TYR A 115 -6.68 8.50 -0.62
C TYR A 115 -6.08 7.48 -1.57
N TYR A 116 -6.89 6.86 -2.41
CA TYR A 116 -6.42 5.88 -3.40
C TYR A 116 -7.24 5.97 -4.69
N THR A 117 -6.68 5.45 -5.78
CA THR A 117 -7.35 5.39 -7.08
C THR A 117 -8.15 4.10 -7.21
N THR A 118 -9.37 4.19 -7.75
CA THR A 118 -10.24 3.05 -8.06
C THR A 118 -9.86 2.41 -9.40
N ALA A 119 -10.56 1.34 -9.77
CA ALA A 119 -10.36 0.70 -11.07
C ALA A 119 -10.79 1.61 -12.24
N ASP A 120 -11.78 2.46 -12.01
CA ASP A 120 -12.30 3.43 -12.98
C ASP A 120 -11.42 4.68 -13.10
N GLY A 121 -10.43 4.80 -12.20
CA GLY A 121 -9.47 5.90 -12.19
C GLY A 121 -9.87 7.07 -11.28
N ASP A 122 -11.04 6.99 -10.65
CA ASP A 122 -11.48 7.97 -9.64
C ASP A 122 -10.64 7.90 -8.38
N ILE A 123 -10.58 9.02 -7.63
CA ILE A 123 -9.88 9.08 -6.35
C ILE A 123 -10.90 9.02 -5.22
N THR A 124 -10.82 7.95 -4.44
CA THR A 124 -11.65 7.74 -3.26
C THR A 124 -10.85 7.97 -1.99
N LYS A 125 -11.54 8.39 -0.94
CA LYS A 125 -11.00 8.61 0.39
C LYS A 125 -11.70 7.66 1.37
N GLU A 126 -10.92 6.93 2.15
CA GLU A 126 -11.41 6.14 3.28
C GLU A 126 -10.60 6.46 4.54
N LYS A 127 -11.21 6.33 5.72
CA LYS A 127 -10.47 6.38 6.99
C LYS A 127 -9.71 5.07 7.18
N LEU A 128 -8.52 5.14 7.79
CA LEU A 128 -7.71 3.95 8.07
C LEU A 128 -8.44 2.95 9.00
N SER A 129 -9.24 3.44 9.94
CA SER A 129 -10.08 2.61 10.83
C SER A 129 -11.06 1.76 10.04
N ASP A 130 -11.75 2.38 9.09
CA ASP A 130 -12.88 1.79 8.37
C ASP A 130 -12.36 0.82 7.30
N MET A 131 -11.21 1.15 6.70
CA MET A 131 -10.56 0.28 5.72
C MET A 131 -10.24 -1.10 6.27
N HIS A 132 -9.83 -1.22 7.53
CA HIS A 132 -9.42 -2.51 8.11
C HIS A 132 -10.58 -3.51 8.19
N LEU A 133 -11.79 -3.02 8.46
CA LEU A 133 -13.00 -3.82 8.62
C LEU A 133 -13.76 -4.02 7.29
N SER A 134 -13.36 -3.31 6.23
CA SER A 134 -14.05 -3.33 4.95
C SER A 134 -13.88 -4.66 4.20
N PRO A 135 -14.94 -5.22 3.61
CA PRO A 135 -14.87 -6.43 2.77
C PRO A 135 -14.07 -6.21 1.48
N LEU A 136 -13.81 -4.96 1.09
CA LEU A 136 -12.98 -4.61 -0.07
C LEU A 136 -11.48 -4.81 0.18
N THR A 137 -11.10 -5.15 1.42
CA THR A 137 -9.71 -5.35 1.80
C THR A 137 -9.17 -6.67 1.26
N CYS A 138 -8.25 -6.55 0.29
CA CYS A 138 -7.65 -7.69 -0.35
C CYS A 138 -6.30 -8.05 0.29
N MET A 139 -5.99 -9.35 0.26
CA MET A 139 -4.66 -9.85 0.57
C MET A 139 -3.70 -9.61 -0.60
N SER A 140 -2.44 -9.36 -0.27
CA SER A 140 -1.40 -9.23 -1.29
C SER A 140 -1.15 -10.56 -2.02
N SER A 141 -0.67 -10.51 -3.26
CA SER A 141 -0.30 -11.72 -4.00
C SER A 141 0.70 -12.58 -3.22
N GLY A 142 1.70 -11.96 -2.57
CA GLY A 142 2.68 -12.68 -1.76
C GLY A 142 2.07 -13.37 -0.53
N ASP A 143 1.15 -12.72 0.17
CA ASP A 143 0.48 -13.31 1.32
C ASP A 143 -0.50 -14.43 0.89
N ARG A 144 -1.21 -14.26 -0.23
CA ARG A 144 -2.09 -15.30 -0.80
C ARG A 144 -1.34 -16.59 -1.11
N CYS A 145 -0.15 -16.48 -1.70
CA CYS A 145 0.70 -17.65 -1.97
C CYS A 145 1.13 -18.37 -0.68
N THR A 146 1.38 -17.61 0.39
CA THR A 146 1.80 -18.17 1.68
C THR A 146 0.68 -18.96 2.36
N VAL A 147 -0.56 -18.44 2.36
CA VAL A 147 -1.72 -19.12 2.96
C VAL A 147 -1.99 -20.45 2.24
N LYS A 148 -2.05 -20.43 0.91
CA LYS A 148 -2.25 -21.65 0.10
C LYS A 148 -1.19 -22.72 0.38
N TRP A 149 0.06 -22.30 0.61
CA TRP A 149 1.15 -23.23 0.92
C TRP A 149 0.99 -23.85 2.31
N ARG A 150 0.60 -23.06 3.32
CA ARG A 150 0.33 -23.53 4.68
C ARG A 150 -0.86 -24.49 4.74
N GLU A 151 -1.94 -24.20 4.03
CA GLU A 151 -3.11 -25.09 3.92
C GLU A 151 -2.73 -26.46 3.31
N LYS A 152 -1.89 -26.46 2.27
CA LYS A 152 -1.36 -27.68 1.66
C LYS A 152 -0.49 -28.50 2.61
N ILE A 153 0.31 -27.86 3.47
CA ILE A 153 1.10 -28.57 4.48
C ILE A 153 0.20 -29.14 5.57
N ALA A 154 -0.77 -28.37 6.05
CA ALA A 154 -1.70 -28.82 7.08
C ALA A 154 -2.49 -30.04 6.63
N THR A 155 -3.04 -30.02 5.41
CA THR A 155 -3.73 -31.18 4.79
C THR A 155 -2.80 -32.38 4.57
N ARG A 156 -1.53 -32.14 4.21
CA ARG A 156 -0.54 -33.22 4.05
C ARG A 156 -0.10 -33.82 5.40
N CYS A 157 -0.01 -33.02 6.45
CA CYS A 157 0.28 -33.48 7.81
C CYS A 157 -0.88 -34.26 8.43
N THR A 158 -2.13 -33.81 8.30
CA THR A 158 -3.30 -34.53 8.83
C THR A 158 -3.48 -35.89 8.16
N PHE A 159 -3.22 -35.99 6.86
CA PHE A 159 -3.23 -37.27 6.14
C PHE A 159 -2.14 -38.24 6.63
N ARG A 160 -0.97 -37.72 6.98
CA ARG A 160 0.15 -38.51 7.52
C ARG A 160 -0.08 -38.99 8.96
N ILE A 161 -0.80 -38.21 9.77
CA ILE A 161 -1.21 -38.59 11.12
C ILE A 161 -2.29 -39.69 11.08
N LYS A 162 -3.32 -39.56 10.22
CA LYS A 162 -4.37 -40.58 10.06
C LYS A 162 -3.82 -41.94 9.60
N LYS A 163 -2.79 -41.96 8.75
CA LYS A 163 -2.11 -43.21 8.33
C LYS A 163 -1.31 -43.92 9.44
N ARG A 164 -0.94 -43.22 10.53
CA ARG A 164 -0.23 -43.81 11.67
C ARG A 164 -1.17 -44.40 12.73
N TYR A 165 -2.42 -43.95 12.79
CA TYR A 165 -3.39 -44.39 13.79
C TYR A 165 -4.22 -45.61 13.34
N ASN A 166 -4.21 -45.94 12.04
CA ASN A 166 -4.85 -47.12 11.45
C ASN A 166 -3.83 -48.24 11.13
N ARG A 167 -2.76 -48.37 11.92
CA ARG A 167 -1.81 -49.50 11.86
C ARG A 167 -1.68 -50.12 13.22
#